data_AF-A0A950GZQ6-F1
#
_entry.id   AF-A0A950GZQ6-F1
#
_cell.length_a   1.000
_cell.length_b   1.000
_cell.length_c   1.000
_cell.angle_alpha   90.00
_cell.angle_beta   90.00
_cell.angle_gamma   90.00
#
_symmetry.space_group_name_H-M   'P 1'
#
loop_
_entity.id
_entity.type
_entity.pdbx_description
1 polymer ?
#
loop_
_entity_poly.entity_id
_entity_poly.type
_entity_poly.pdbx_seq_one_letter_code
_entity_poly.pdbx_strand_id
1 'polypeptide(L)'
;MSLAAAPNADVAGGSVFGQTMGLVAATLGFLTLGAYLGRHLGGGVSILCCVIGFLCLIGLNYVRGAGGAAAGLLFATGLFLGLGLAGGLDAYASAAPDAVWQSAAATALFVGGLGALGYGIQSDLSGGYRLLFLLLMGLIIYGLITLFVSMPAGNVIYAVLGLVIFGGYTVLDFNRLRQSDGGDAPSIAAGIFLDVLNVFTFFLELFGRGRD
;
A
#
# COMPACT_ATOMS: atom_id res chain seq x y z
N MET A 1 -8.09 -40.81 35.19
CA MET A 1 -6.98 -39.86 34.98
C MET A 1 -7.39 -38.98 33.79
N SER A 2 -8.15 -37.93 34.08
CA SER A 2 -8.75 -37.05 33.09
C SER A 2 -7.73 -35.96 32.75
N LEU A 3 -7.14 -36.04 31.56
CA LEU A 3 -6.36 -34.94 31.02
C LEU A 3 -7.35 -33.85 30.61
N ALA A 4 -7.47 -32.84 31.46
CA ALA A 4 -8.08 -31.57 31.11
C ALA A 4 -7.37 -31.04 29.87
N ALA A 5 -8.09 -30.98 28.75
CA ALA A 5 -7.67 -30.21 27.58
C ALA A 5 -7.46 -28.77 28.05
N ALA A 6 -6.23 -28.27 27.89
CA ALA A 6 -5.93 -26.88 28.13
C ALA A 6 -6.90 -26.03 27.28
N PRO A 7 -7.45 -24.93 27.83
CA PRO A 7 -8.22 -23.99 27.03
C PRO A 7 -7.30 -23.52 25.91
N ASN A 8 -7.69 -23.80 24.67
CA ASN A 8 -7.07 -23.20 23.50
C ASN A 8 -7.12 -21.69 23.75
N ALA A 9 -5.96 -21.07 23.91
CA ALA A 9 -5.88 -19.63 23.98
C ALA A 9 -6.54 -19.12 22.69
N ASP A 10 -7.68 -18.45 22.83
CA ASP A 10 -8.33 -17.68 21.79
C ASP A 10 -7.37 -16.54 21.38
N VAL A 11 -6.32 -16.88 20.62
CA VAL A 11 -5.49 -15.88 19.98
C VAL A 11 -6.28 -15.36 18.79
N ALA A 12 -6.81 -14.15 18.97
CA ALA A 12 -7.45 -13.29 17.97
C ALA A 12 -8.90 -13.64 17.58
N GLY A 13 -9.82 -13.49 18.54
CA GLY A 13 -11.25 -13.21 18.26
C GLY A 13 -11.48 -11.80 17.70
N GLY A 14 -10.64 -11.36 16.75
CA GLY A 14 -10.86 -10.16 15.94
C GLY A 14 -11.45 -10.60 14.60
N SER A 15 -12.44 -9.86 14.09
CA SER A 15 -12.91 -10.08 12.72
C SER A 15 -11.72 -10.07 11.74
N VAL A 16 -11.80 -10.84 10.65
CA VAL A 16 -10.77 -10.88 9.57
C VAL A 16 -10.39 -9.47 9.12
N PHE A 17 -11.35 -8.56 9.15
CA PHE A 17 -11.16 -7.12 8.99
C PHE A 17 -10.15 -6.53 9.97
N GLY A 18 -10.34 -6.73 11.28
CA GLY A 18 -9.43 -6.22 12.32
C GLY A 18 -8.02 -6.78 12.21
N GLN A 19 -7.89 -8.07 11.88
CA GLN A 19 -6.58 -8.68 11.64
C GLN A 19 -5.87 -8.04 10.44
N THR A 20 -6.58 -7.88 9.33
CA THR A 20 -6.03 -7.28 8.10
C THR A 20 -5.66 -5.82 8.32
N MET A 21 -6.53 -5.03 8.95
CA MET A 21 -6.24 -3.63 9.26
C MET A 21 -5.08 -3.48 10.24
N GLY A 22 -4.96 -4.39 11.22
CA GLY A 22 -3.81 -4.45 12.12
C GLY A 22 -2.51 -4.69 11.36
N LEU A 23 -2.51 -5.61 10.39
CA LEU A 23 -1.36 -5.87 9.52
C LEU A 23 -1.01 -4.65 8.65
N VAL A 24 -2.00 -4.01 8.01
CA VAL A 24 -1.78 -2.79 7.22
C VAL A 24 -1.18 -1.68 8.08
N ALA A 25 -1.77 -1.39 9.25
CA ALA A 25 -1.29 -0.36 10.16
C ALA A 25 0.13 -0.63 10.66
N ALA A 26 0.41 -1.88 11.05
CA ALA A 26 1.77 -2.27 11.44
C ALA A 26 2.77 -2.09 10.29
N THR A 27 2.38 -2.44 9.06
CA THR A 27 3.23 -2.32 7.87
C THR A 27 3.53 -0.87 7.53
N LEU A 28 2.54 0.03 7.67
CA LEU A 28 2.74 1.47 7.58
C LEU A 28 3.68 2.00 8.68
N GLY A 29 3.63 1.41 9.88
CA GLY A 29 4.60 1.68 10.95
C GLY A 29 6.03 1.28 10.57
N PHE A 30 6.20 0.10 9.97
CA PHE A 30 7.50 -0.33 9.43
C PHE A 30 7.95 0.55 8.26
N LEU A 31 7.04 1.00 7.39
CA LEU A 31 7.34 1.92 6.30
C LEU A 31 7.80 3.29 6.81
N THR A 32 7.12 3.84 7.80
CA THR A 32 7.52 5.12 8.41
C THR A 32 8.86 5.00 9.13
N LEU A 33 9.10 3.88 9.84
CA LEU A 33 10.40 3.56 10.43
C LEU A 33 11.50 3.44 9.36
N GLY A 34 11.22 2.73 8.26
CA GLY A 34 12.13 2.59 7.13
C GLY A 34 12.47 3.94 6.50
N ALA A 35 11.48 4.78 6.25
CA ALA A 35 11.68 6.14 5.73
C ALA A 35 12.53 7.00 6.68
N TYR A 36 12.29 6.90 7.99
CA TYR A 36 13.04 7.62 9.01
C TYR A 36 14.51 7.19 9.12
N LEU A 37 14.79 5.88 9.01
CA LEU A 37 16.16 5.34 9.00
C LEU A 37 16.86 5.62 7.66
N GLY A 38 16.11 5.64 6.57
CA GLY A 38 16.63 5.78 5.21
C GLY A 38 17.04 7.20 4.83
N ARG A 39 16.71 8.22 5.63
CA ARG A 39 16.90 9.64 5.28
C ARG A 39 18.35 10.04 4.97
N HIS A 40 19.33 9.31 5.52
CA HIS A 40 20.76 9.58 5.32
C HIS A 40 21.42 8.56 4.38
N LEU A 41 20.65 7.66 3.78
CA LEU A 41 21.18 6.70 2.82
C LEU A 41 21.40 7.38 1.48
N GLY A 42 22.57 7.13 0.86
CA GLY A 42 22.84 7.60 -0.49
C GLY A 42 21.86 7.00 -1.52
N GLY A 43 21.57 7.75 -2.59
CA GLY A 43 20.56 7.39 -3.59
C GLY A 43 20.71 6.01 -4.23
N GLY A 44 21.93 5.45 -4.28
CA GLY A 44 22.15 4.09 -4.77
C GLY A 44 21.62 3.00 -3.82
N VAL A 45 21.72 3.21 -2.51
CA VAL A 45 21.25 2.26 -1.49
C VAL A 45 19.72 2.29 -1.40
N SER A 46 19.10 3.46 -1.53
CA SER A 46 17.64 3.57 -1.55
C SER A 46 17.01 2.83 -2.75
N ILE A 47 17.62 2.92 -3.94
CA ILE A 47 17.15 2.16 -5.11
C ILE A 47 17.24 0.65 -4.84
N LEU A 48 18.35 0.17 -4.26
CA LEU A 48 18.50 -1.25 -3.92
C LEU A 48 17.45 -1.71 -2.90
N CYS A 49 17.19 -0.92 -1.85
CA CYS A 49 16.13 -1.19 -0.88
C CYS A 49 14.74 -1.24 -1.53
N CYS A 50 14.47 -0.36 -2.49
CA CYS A 50 13.20 -0.37 -3.22
C CYS A 50 13.01 -1.68 -4.01
N VAL A 51 14.05 -2.14 -4.71
CA VAL A 51 14.04 -3.43 -5.43
C VAL A 51 13.80 -4.59 -4.46
N ILE A 52 14.46 -4.58 -3.29
CA ILE A 52 14.25 -5.60 -2.25
C ILE A 52 12.79 -5.58 -1.75
N GLY A 53 12.22 -4.39 -1.52
CA GLY A 53 10.81 -4.25 -1.13
C GLY A 53 9.84 -4.86 -2.14
N PHE A 54 10.06 -4.62 -3.44
CA PHE A 54 9.27 -5.26 -4.50
C PHE A 54 9.46 -6.78 -4.55
N LEU A 55 10.68 -7.28 -4.34
CA LEU A 55 10.94 -8.72 -4.26
C LEU A 55 10.23 -9.37 -3.08
N CYS A 56 10.16 -8.69 -1.92
CA CYS A 56 9.41 -9.17 -0.76
C CYS A 56 7.90 -9.29 -1.07
N LEU A 57 7.30 -8.34 -1.80
CA LEU A 57 5.91 -8.43 -2.25
C LEU A 57 5.66 -9.60 -3.20
N ILE A 58 6.57 -9.84 -4.13
CA ILE A 58 6.49 -11.00 -5.02
C ILE A 58 6.61 -12.29 -4.19
N GLY A 59 7.54 -12.33 -3.22
CA GLY A 59 7.71 -13.44 -2.29
C GLY A 59 6.48 -13.72 -1.42
N LEU A 60 5.73 -12.68 -1.04
CA LEU A 60 4.49 -12.83 -0.28
C LEU A 60 3.45 -13.70 -1.01
N ASN A 61 3.37 -13.60 -2.33
CA ASN A 61 2.49 -14.43 -3.15
C ASN A 61 2.87 -15.93 -3.11
N TYR A 62 4.12 -16.26 -2.78
CA TYR A 62 4.55 -17.65 -2.61
C TYR A 62 4.28 -18.18 -1.19
N VAL A 63 4.39 -17.33 -0.17
CA VAL A 63 4.21 -17.74 1.24
C VAL A 63 2.82 -17.44 1.81
N ARG A 64 1.87 -17.03 0.97
CA ARG A 64 0.50 -16.65 1.35
C ARG A 64 -0.25 -17.66 2.24
N GLY A 65 0.09 -18.95 2.16
CA GLY A 65 -0.49 -20.00 3.03
C GLY A 65 0.18 -20.14 4.42
N ALA A 66 1.31 -19.49 4.66
CA ALA A 66 2.06 -19.53 5.92
C ALA A 66 1.90 -18.21 6.68
N GLY A 67 0.82 -18.08 7.47
CA GLY A 67 0.39 -16.81 8.07
C GLY A 67 1.49 -15.99 8.77
N GLY A 68 2.35 -16.63 9.57
CA GLY A 68 3.45 -15.93 10.26
C GLY A 68 4.57 -15.46 9.32
N ALA A 69 4.95 -16.28 8.33
CA ALA A 69 5.96 -15.92 7.34
C ALA A 69 5.44 -14.82 6.40
N ALA A 70 4.16 -14.88 6.03
CA ALA A 70 3.50 -13.87 5.21
C ALA A 70 3.46 -12.50 5.91
N ALA A 71 3.09 -12.47 7.19
CA ALA A 71 3.13 -11.23 7.98
C ALA A 71 4.55 -10.66 8.09
N GLY A 72 5.56 -11.51 8.31
CA GLY A 72 6.96 -11.09 8.34
C GLY A 72 7.44 -10.48 7.01
N LEU A 73 7.09 -11.11 5.88
CA LEU A 73 7.39 -10.60 4.54
C LEU A 73 6.67 -9.29 4.23
N LEU A 74 5.45 -9.12 4.74
CA LEU A 74 4.71 -7.87 4.63
C LEU A 74 5.38 -6.74 5.41
N PHE A 75 5.82 -6.99 6.66
CA PHE A 75 6.55 -5.97 7.43
C PHE A 75 7.91 -5.64 6.82
N ALA A 76 8.63 -6.64 6.32
CA ALA A 76 9.87 -6.43 5.58
C ALA A 76 9.63 -5.55 4.34
N THR A 77 8.56 -5.83 3.60
CA THR A 77 8.12 -4.99 2.47
C THR A 77 7.95 -3.54 2.89
N GLY A 78 7.18 -3.28 3.96
CA GLY A 78 6.98 -1.93 4.49
C GLY A 78 8.30 -1.24 4.79
N LEU A 79 9.18 -1.91 5.53
CA LEU A 79 10.49 -1.37 5.92
C LEU A 79 11.39 -1.06 4.72
N PHE A 80 11.52 -1.99 3.77
CA PHE A 80 12.37 -1.81 2.59
C PHE A 80 11.83 -0.78 1.60
N LEU A 81 10.51 -0.72 1.39
CA LEU A 81 9.90 0.34 0.61
C LEU A 81 10.04 1.70 1.30
N GLY A 82 9.91 1.77 2.62
CA GLY A 82 10.20 2.98 3.39
C GLY A 82 11.63 3.47 3.19
N LEU A 83 12.62 2.56 3.33
CA LEU A 83 14.03 2.87 3.07
C LEU A 83 14.28 3.32 1.62
N GLY A 84 13.56 2.73 0.66
CA GLY A 84 13.67 3.11 -0.76
C GLY A 84 13.04 4.46 -1.09
N LEU A 85 11.89 4.76 -0.48
CA LEU A 85 11.19 6.04 -0.65
C LEU A 85 11.88 7.19 0.07
N ALA A 86 12.72 6.91 1.08
CA ALA A 86 13.41 7.94 1.86
C ALA A 86 14.20 8.94 0.99
N GLY A 87 14.88 8.46 -0.04
CA GLY A 87 15.64 9.35 -0.95
C GLY A 87 14.76 10.28 -1.78
N GLY A 88 13.52 9.87 -2.11
CA GLY A 88 12.54 10.73 -2.77
C GLY A 88 11.84 11.67 -1.77
N LEU A 89 11.51 11.17 -0.58
CA LEU A 89 10.86 11.92 0.49
C LEU A 89 11.76 13.02 1.06
N ASP A 90 13.07 12.83 1.14
CA ASP A 90 13.99 13.86 1.65
C ASP A 90 13.98 15.12 0.77
N ALA A 91 13.87 14.95 -0.55
CA ALA A 91 13.71 16.06 -1.49
C ALA A 91 12.39 16.83 -1.26
N TYR A 92 11.29 16.12 -1.00
CA TYR A 92 9.99 16.76 -0.72
C TYR A 92 9.88 17.31 0.71
N ALA A 93 10.46 16.64 1.71
CA ALA A 93 10.43 17.06 3.11
C ALA A 93 11.31 18.29 3.37
N SER A 94 12.42 18.41 2.63
CA SER A 94 13.30 19.57 2.69
C SER A 94 12.71 20.79 1.96
N ALA A 95 11.91 20.56 0.90
CA ALA A 95 11.30 21.63 0.11
C ALA A 95 9.92 22.08 0.63
N ALA A 96 9.08 21.15 1.11
CA ALA A 96 7.71 21.41 1.53
C ALA A 96 7.21 20.38 2.58
N PRO A 97 7.57 20.53 3.87
CA PRO A 97 7.15 19.60 4.92
C PRO A 97 5.63 19.48 5.06
N ASP A 98 4.88 20.56 4.76
CA ASP A 98 3.42 20.57 4.79
C ASP A 98 2.78 19.65 3.73
N ALA A 99 3.44 19.45 2.59
CA ALA A 99 2.92 18.63 1.50
C ALA A 99 2.86 17.14 1.89
N VAL A 100 3.84 16.67 2.68
CA VAL A 100 3.89 15.27 3.15
C VAL A 100 2.71 14.99 4.08
N TRP A 101 2.45 15.88 5.05
CA TRP A 101 1.32 15.74 5.96
C TRP A 101 -0.03 15.87 5.27
N GLN A 102 -0.18 16.86 4.36
CA GLN A 102 -1.40 17.03 3.56
C GLN A 102 -1.70 15.79 2.72
N SER A 103 -0.68 15.20 2.10
CA SER A 103 -0.83 14.00 1.27
C SER A 103 -1.21 12.78 2.11
N ALA A 104 -0.60 12.61 3.27
CA ALA A 104 -0.94 11.53 4.20
C ALA A 104 -2.40 11.67 4.70
N ALA A 105 -2.82 12.88 5.08
CA ALA A 105 -4.19 13.15 5.50
C ALA A 105 -5.20 12.91 4.36
N ALA A 106 -4.92 13.40 3.15
CA ALA A 106 -5.76 13.17 1.98
C ALA A 106 -5.86 11.68 1.64
N THR A 107 -4.76 10.94 1.73
CA THR A 107 -4.74 9.48 1.54
C THR A 107 -5.60 8.76 2.57
N ALA A 108 -5.48 9.13 3.85
CA ALA A 108 -6.28 8.52 4.91
C ALA A 108 -7.79 8.77 4.70
N LEU A 109 -8.18 9.98 4.29
CA LEU A 109 -9.57 10.29 3.96
C LEU A 109 -10.04 9.56 2.70
N PHE A 110 -9.21 9.50 1.66
CA PHE A 110 -9.53 8.85 0.40
C PHE A 110 -9.69 7.34 0.56
N VAL A 111 -8.69 6.67 1.14
CA VAL A 111 -8.72 5.23 1.39
C VAL A 111 -9.76 4.87 2.44
N GLY A 112 -9.89 5.67 3.51
CA GLY A 112 -10.92 5.46 4.53
C GLY A 112 -12.34 5.59 3.96
N GLY A 113 -12.57 6.60 3.12
CA GLY A 113 -13.87 6.82 2.47
C GLY A 113 -14.20 5.73 1.45
N LEU A 114 -13.31 5.46 0.50
CA LEU A 114 -13.52 4.42 -0.52
C LEU A 114 -13.52 3.01 0.07
N GLY A 115 -12.67 2.75 1.05
CA GLY A 115 -12.64 1.49 1.78
C GLY A 115 -13.94 1.24 2.54
N ALA A 116 -14.49 2.26 3.21
CA ALA A 116 -15.81 2.15 3.84
C ALA A 116 -16.93 1.88 2.83
N LEU A 117 -16.87 2.52 1.64
CA LEU A 117 -17.81 2.24 0.55
C LEU A 117 -17.67 0.80 0.04
N GLY A 118 -16.45 0.34 -0.26
CA GLY A 118 -16.18 -1.02 -0.73
C GLY A 118 -16.57 -2.09 0.28
N TYR A 119 -16.31 -1.84 1.56
CA TYR A 119 -16.75 -2.71 2.65
C TYR A 119 -18.28 -2.72 2.80
N GLY A 120 -18.98 -1.65 2.43
CA GLY A 120 -20.44 -1.60 2.45
C GLY A 120 -21.12 -2.43 1.35
N ILE A 121 -20.41 -2.68 0.23
CA ILE A 121 -20.96 -3.39 -0.93
C ILE A 121 -21.04 -4.89 -0.63
N GLN A 122 -22.24 -5.46 -0.78
CA GLN A 122 -22.51 -6.89 -0.56
C GLN A 122 -22.27 -7.74 -1.81
N SER A 123 -22.28 -7.13 -2.99
CA SER A 123 -22.03 -7.79 -4.26
C SER A 123 -20.56 -8.19 -4.38
N ASP A 124 -20.30 -9.33 -5.00
CA ASP A 124 -18.94 -9.74 -5.37
C ASP A 124 -18.45 -8.88 -6.54
N LEU A 125 -17.45 -8.03 -6.27
CA LEU A 125 -16.80 -7.20 -7.27
C LEU A 125 -15.52 -7.85 -7.84
N SER A 126 -15.29 -9.14 -7.58
CA SER A 126 -14.10 -9.88 -8.06
C SER A 126 -13.87 -9.76 -9.57
N GLY A 127 -14.94 -9.60 -10.36
CA GLY A 127 -14.86 -9.36 -11.80
C GLY A 127 -14.13 -8.08 -12.19
N GLY A 128 -14.12 -7.06 -11.32
CA GLY A 128 -13.49 -5.76 -11.55
C GLY A 128 -11.96 -5.81 -11.58
N TYR A 129 -11.33 -6.79 -10.91
CA TYR A 129 -9.87 -6.90 -10.85
C TYR A 129 -9.21 -7.01 -12.22
N ARG A 130 -9.86 -7.69 -13.19
CA ARG A 130 -9.33 -7.84 -14.55
C ARG A 130 -9.29 -6.51 -15.30
N LEU A 131 -10.35 -5.70 -15.15
CA LEU A 131 -10.42 -4.38 -15.77
C LEU A 131 -9.38 -3.46 -15.14
N LEU A 132 -9.33 -3.39 -13.81
CA LEU A 132 -8.36 -2.55 -13.11
C LEU A 132 -6.91 -2.95 -13.40
N PHE A 133 -6.63 -4.23 -13.60
CA PHE A 133 -5.31 -4.70 -14.01
C PHE A 133 -4.90 -4.19 -15.39
N LEU A 134 -5.84 -4.14 -16.35
CA LEU A 134 -5.59 -3.54 -17.66
C LEU A 134 -5.34 -2.03 -17.54
N LEU A 135 -6.12 -1.33 -16.71
CA LEU A 135 -5.94 0.09 -16.46
C LEU A 135 -4.59 0.38 -15.77
N LEU A 136 -4.19 -0.44 -14.81
CA LEU A 136 -2.90 -0.37 -14.13
C LEU A 136 -1.75 -0.55 -15.11
N MET A 137 -1.84 -1.53 -16.01
CA MET A 137 -0.85 -1.73 -17.06
C MET A 137 -0.73 -0.49 -17.95
N GLY A 138 -1.87 0.09 -18.34
CA GLY A 138 -1.91 1.35 -19.08
C GLY A 138 -1.24 2.50 -18.31
N LEU A 139 -1.46 2.60 -17.00
CA LEU A 139 -0.84 3.60 -16.14
C LEU A 139 0.68 3.42 -16.06
N ILE A 140 1.17 2.19 -15.92
CA ILE A 140 2.62 1.88 -15.90
C ILE A 140 3.26 2.28 -17.24
N ILE A 141 2.62 1.92 -18.36
CA ILE A 141 3.10 2.29 -19.70
C ILE A 141 3.12 3.82 -19.85
N TYR A 142 2.08 4.51 -19.40
CA TYR A 142 2.02 5.97 -19.42
C TYR A 142 3.16 6.57 -18.58
N GLY A 143 3.39 6.07 -17.37
CA GLY A 143 4.49 6.49 -16.50
C GLY A 143 5.86 6.33 -17.15
N LEU A 144 6.07 5.24 -17.89
CA LEU A 144 7.30 5.01 -18.65
C LEU A 144 7.45 5.99 -19.83
N ILE A 145 6.36 6.29 -20.54
CA ILE A 145 6.37 7.27 -21.63
C ILE A 145 6.70 8.67 -21.11
N THR A 146 6.15 9.07 -19.95
CA THR A 146 6.42 10.38 -19.34
C THR A 146 7.88 10.56 -18.92
N LEU A 147 8.65 9.48 -18.76
CA LEU A 147 10.10 9.55 -18.52
C LEU A 147 10.85 10.08 -19.76
N PHE A 148 10.40 9.73 -20.96
CA PHE A 148 11.02 10.17 -22.21
C PHE A 148 10.41 11.46 -22.76
N VAL A 149 9.14 11.75 -22.42
CA VAL A 149 8.40 12.91 -22.92
C VAL A 149 7.83 13.69 -21.74
N SER A 150 8.49 14.80 -21.39
CA SER A 150 7.97 15.73 -20.37
C SER A 150 6.93 16.65 -20.99
N MET A 151 5.66 16.49 -20.59
CA MET A 151 4.59 17.42 -20.93
C MET A 151 4.29 18.37 -19.76
N PRO A 152 4.08 19.68 -19.99
CA PRO A 152 3.79 20.68 -18.94
C PRO A 152 2.57 20.44 -18.03
N ALA A 153 1.79 19.37 -18.25
CA ALA A 153 0.67 18.97 -17.37
C ALA A 153 0.54 17.44 -17.22
N GLY A 154 1.50 16.66 -17.74
CA GLY A 154 1.40 15.19 -17.77
C GLY A 154 1.33 14.57 -16.38
N ASN A 155 2.04 15.16 -15.41
CA ASN A 155 2.11 14.66 -14.05
C ASN A 155 0.79 14.80 -13.27
N VAL A 156 0.02 15.87 -13.49
CA VAL A 156 -1.29 16.05 -12.84
C VAL A 156 -2.28 15.02 -13.40
N ILE A 157 -2.30 14.84 -14.71
CA ILE A 157 -3.14 13.82 -15.37
C ILE A 157 -2.76 12.43 -14.87
N TYR A 158 -1.45 12.14 -14.78
CA TYR A 158 -0.93 10.89 -14.27
C TYR A 158 -1.41 10.62 -12.83
N ALA A 159 -1.23 11.59 -11.94
CA ALA A 159 -1.63 11.47 -10.54
C ALA A 159 -3.14 11.27 -10.38
N VAL A 160 -3.96 12.00 -11.13
CA VAL A 160 -5.43 11.86 -11.09
C VAL A 160 -5.87 10.50 -11.64
N LEU A 161 -5.30 10.04 -12.75
CA LEU A 161 -5.59 8.70 -13.29
C LEU A 161 -5.18 7.60 -12.30
N GLY A 162 -3.99 7.75 -11.71
CA GLY A 162 -3.51 6.87 -10.65
C GLY A 162 -4.47 6.81 -9.48
N LEU A 163 -4.93 7.97 -8.99
CA LEU A 163 -5.87 8.05 -7.88
C LEU A 163 -7.20 7.35 -8.20
N VAL A 164 -7.74 7.48 -9.41
CA VAL A 164 -8.96 6.79 -9.84
C VAL A 164 -8.75 5.27 -9.89
N ILE A 165 -7.63 4.82 -10.45
CA ILE A 165 -7.34 3.38 -10.60
C ILE A 165 -7.13 2.73 -9.24
N PHE A 166 -6.26 3.31 -8.40
CA PHE A 166 -5.95 2.79 -7.08
C PHE A 166 -7.12 2.96 -6.10
N GLY A 167 -7.92 4.02 -6.23
CA GLY A 167 -9.18 4.13 -5.50
C GLY A 167 -10.16 3.01 -5.85
N GLY A 168 -10.23 2.63 -7.13
CA GLY A 168 -10.95 1.45 -7.56
C GLY A 168 -10.42 0.17 -6.91
N TYR A 169 -9.09 -0.02 -6.87
CA TYR A 169 -8.48 -1.18 -6.21
C TYR A 169 -8.81 -1.24 -4.73
N THR A 170 -8.80 -0.08 -4.05
CA THR A 170 -9.15 0.02 -2.63
C THR A 170 -10.58 -0.45 -2.38
N VAL A 171 -11.53 -0.06 -3.24
CA VAL A 171 -12.93 -0.54 -3.14
C VAL A 171 -12.99 -2.06 -3.30
N LEU A 172 -12.27 -2.63 -4.27
CA LEU A 172 -12.24 -4.07 -4.52
C LEU A 172 -11.59 -4.84 -3.36
N ASP A 173 -10.47 -4.35 -2.84
CA ASP A 173 -9.74 -5.01 -1.75
C ASP A 173 -10.52 -5.00 -0.44
N PHE A 174 -11.25 -3.91 -0.13
CA PHE A 174 -12.15 -3.87 1.03
C PHE A 174 -13.40 -4.75 0.84
N ASN A 175 -13.93 -4.84 -0.38
CA ASN A 175 -15.03 -5.76 -0.70
C ASN A 175 -14.58 -7.23 -0.55
N ARG A 176 -13.37 -7.56 -1.03
CA ARG A 176 -12.74 -8.88 -0.84
C ARG A 176 -12.46 -9.17 0.63
N LEU A 177 -11.98 -8.18 1.39
CA LEU A 177 -11.75 -8.30 2.83
C LEU A 177 -13.03 -8.67 3.59
N ARG A 178 -14.16 -8.04 3.22
CA ARG A 178 -15.47 -8.37 3.81
C ARG A 178 -15.89 -9.81 3.55
N GLN A 179 -15.56 -10.36 2.38
CA GLN A 179 -15.99 -11.69 1.96
C GLN A 179 -14.99 -12.80 2.35
N SER A 180 -13.87 -12.46 2.99
CA SER A 180 -12.81 -13.41 3.33
C SER A 180 -13.04 -14.06 4.70
N ASP A 181 -12.82 -15.38 4.76
CA ASP A 181 -12.89 -16.20 5.98
C ASP A 181 -11.55 -16.31 6.75
N GLY A 182 -10.57 -15.44 6.48
CA GLY A 182 -9.38 -15.25 7.34
C GLY A 182 -8.08 -15.90 6.85
N GLY A 183 -8.15 -16.88 5.95
CA GLY A 183 -6.94 -17.50 5.36
C GLY A 183 -6.08 -16.57 4.52
N ASP A 184 -6.66 -15.48 4.00
CA ASP A 184 -6.03 -14.58 3.02
C ASP A 184 -5.57 -13.23 3.60
N ALA A 185 -5.74 -13.00 4.91
CA ALA A 185 -5.56 -11.68 5.53
C ALA A 185 -4.21 -10.99 5.20
N PRO A 186 -3.04 -11.66 5.21
CA PRO A 186 -1.77 -11.03 4.84
C PRO A 186 -1.70 -10.61 3.37
N SER A 187 -2.30 -11.38 2.47
CA SER A 187 -2.29 -11.07 1.03
C SER A 187 -3.19 -9.87 0.70
N ILE A 188 -4.35 -9.79 1.37
CA ILE A 188 -5.27 -8.66 1.26
C ILE A 188 -4.64 -7.42 1.88
N ALA A 189 -3.98 -7.55 3.03
CA ALA A 189 -3.26 -6.46 3.67
C ALA A 189 -2.16 -5.87 2.76
N ALA A 190 -1.48 -6.71 1.99
CA ALA A 190 -0.47 -6.24 1.04
C ALA A 190 -1.05 -5.41 -0.11
N GLY A 191 -2.20 -5.81 -0.65
CA GLY A 191 -2.93 -5.04 -1.66
C GLY A 191 -3.34 -3.67 -1.12
N ILE A 192 -4.02 -3.66 0.02
CA ILE A 192 -4.44 -2.41 0.69
C ILE A 192 -3.24 -1.52 1.03
N PHE A 193 -2.15 -2.10 1.54
CA PHE A 193 -0.92 -1.35 1.82
C PHE A 193 -0.32 -0.72 0.56
N LEU A 194 -0.28 -1.47 -0.55
CA LEU A 194 0.20 -0.96 -1.83
C LEU A 194 -0.70 0.15 -2.38
N ASP A 195 -2.02 0.01 -2.26
CA ASP A 195 -2.96 1.05 -2.67
C ASP A 195 -2.75 2.33 -1.85
N VAL A 196 -2.65 2.21 -0.52
CA VAL A 196 -2.36 3.35 0.37
C VAL A 196 -1.06 4.03 -0.02
N LEU A 197 0.00 3.26 -0.25
CA LEU A 197 1.32 3.78 -0.64
C LEU A 197 1.25 4.52 -1.98
N ASN A 198 0.62 3.94 -2.99
CA ASN A 198 0.49 4.54 -4.31
C ASN A 198 -0.37 5.81 -4.28
N VAL A 199 -1.54 5.76 -3.63
CA VAL A 199 -2.41 6.93 -3.42
C VAL A 199 -1.64 8.06 -2.72
N PHE A 200 -0.86 7.73 -1.70
CA PHE A 200 0.00 8.70 -1.02
C PHE A 200 1.00 9.33 -1.98
N THR A 201 1.71 8.54 -2.79
CA THR A 201 2.67 9.06 -3.76
C THR A 201 2.00 9.99 -4.79
N PHE A 202 0.79 9.67 -5.28
CA PHE A 202 0.08 10.54 -6.21
C PHE A 202 -0.38 11.86 -5.57
N PHE A 203 -0.87 11.83 -4.32
CA PHE A 203 -1.17 13.07 -3.60
C PHE A 203 0.09 13.90 -3.32
N LEU A 204 1.20 13.22 -3.02
CA LEU A 204 2.49 13.87 -2.81
C LEU A 204 2.97 14.56 -4.09
N GLU A 205 2.83 13.90 -5.24
CA GLU A 205 3.14 14.51 -6.53
C GLU A 205 2.23 15.72 -6.83
N LEU A 206 0.94 15.64 -6.51
CA LEU A 206 -0.02 16.71 -6.72
C LEU A 206 0.24 17.93 -5.82
N PHE A 207 0.46 17.71 -4.52
CA PHE A 207 0.63 18.79 -3.53
C PHE A 207 2.07 19.27 -3.41
N GLY A 208 3.05 18.43 -3.71
CA GLY A 208 4.46 18.78 -3.71
C GLY A 208 4.83 19.71 -4.86
N ARG A 209 4.15 19.63 -6.00
CA ARG A 209 4.38 20.52 -7.16
C ARG A 209 3.50 21.75 -7.24
N GLY A 210 2.31 21.74 -6.63
CA GLY A 210 1.40 22.92 -6.65
C GLY A 210 1.93 24.15 -5.92
N ARG A 211 3.17 24.11 -5.42
CA ARG A 211 3.83 25.19 -4.66
C ARG A 211 5.08 25.76 -5.37
N ASP A 212 5.40 25.27 -6.55
CA ASP A 212 6.43 25.82 -7.47
C ASP A 212 5.75 26.55 -8.65
#